data_AF-A0A512MC27-F1
#
_entry.id   AF-A0A512MC27-F1
#
_cell.length_a   1.000
_cell.length_b   1.000
_cell.length_c   1.000
_cell.angle_alpha   90.00
_cell.angle_beta   90.00
_cell.angle_gamma   90.00
#
_symmetry.space_group_name_H-M   'P 1'
#
loop_
_entity.id
_entity.type
_entity.pdbx_description
1 polymer ?
#
loop_
_entity_poly.entity_id
_entity_poly.type
_entity_poly.pdbx_seq_one_letter_code
_entity_poly.pdbx_strand_id
1 'polypeptide(L)'
;MPRATFLFLACLAALSLASCASSSGGQKVVSRKGTRITGVRTTAYTHSESDHIIYGARSAVGNQLKYGTVRSAAADWSVFPVGTIFQIEGSPYIYQVDDYGSALVGTNTIDIYQPTKAHMNAWGVRNVNIRVLKWGSRSKSLAILRDRQAYGHVRAMVSRISRS
;
A
#
# COMPACT_ATOMS: atom_id res chain seq x y z
N MET A 1 3.03 63.47 40.41
CA MET A 1 2.40 62.73 39.27
C MET A 1 2.18 63.70 38.14
N PRO A 2 1.97 63.23 36.89
CA PRO A 2 2.82 62.33 36.06
C PRO A 2 3.96 63.20 35.43
N ARG A 3 4.69 62.89 34.35
CA ARG A 3 5.08 61.67 33.57
C ARG A 3 6.45 61.99 32.93
N ALA A 4 7.17 60.97 32.43
CA ALA A 4 8.30 61.15 31.53
C ALA A 4 7.92 60.67 30.11
N THR A 5 8.44 61.35 29.07
CA THR A 5 8.34 60.90 27.68
C THR A 5 9.69 61.10 26.99
N PHE A 6 10.44 60.01 26.85
CA PHE A 6 11.61 59.97 25.98
C PHE A 6 11.17 59.70 24.54
N LEU A 7 11.76 60.42 23.59
CA LEU A 7 11.83 59.99 22.19
C LEU A 7 13.21 60.40 21.67
N PHE A 8 14.07 59.39 21.50
CA PHE A 8 15.45 59.56 21.07
C PHE A 8 15.58 59.61 19.55
N LEU A 9 16.71 60.17 19.12
CA LEU A 9 17.06 60.54 17.75
C LEU A 9 17.47 59.35 16.86
N ALA A 10 17.29 59.53 15.53
CA ALA A 10 18.11 59.00 14.43
C ALA A 10 18.24 57.46 14.28
N CYS A 11 18.51 56.86 13.10
CA CYS A 11 19.42 57.28 12.03
C CYS A 11 19.12 56.53 10.70
N LEU A 12 19.68 57.00 9.59
CA LEU A 12 19.64 56.32 8.28
C LEU A 12 20.52 55.05 8.29
N ALA A 13 20.10 54.04 7.51
CA ALA A 13 21.02 53.06 6.92
C ALA A 13 20.46 52.53 5.60
N ALA A 14 21.29 52.48 4.55
CA ALA A 14 20.95 51.90 3.26
C ALA A 14 21.52 50.47 3.14
N LEU A 15 20.72 49.53 2.63
CA LEU A 15 21.12 48.17 2.25
C LEU A 15 20.37 47.78 0.96
N SER A 16 21.04 47.76 -0.20
CA SER A 16 21.89 46.68 -0.72
C SER A 16 21.09 45.51 -1.33
N LEU A 17 21.17 45.36 -2.66
CA LEU A 17 20.52 44.31 -3.44
C LEU A 17 21.09 42.92 -3.08
N ALA A 18 20.34 42.11 -2.35
CA ALA A 18 20.63 40.70 -2.15
C ALA A 18 19.93 39.86 -3.23
N SER A 19 20.70 39.46 -4.26
CA SER A 19 20.21 38.52 -5.26
C SER A 19 20.17 37.11 -4.67
N CYS A 20 18.98 36.60 -4.37
CA CYS A 20 18.81 35.22 -3.94
C CYS A 20 19.08 34.27 -5.11
N ALA A 21 20.32 33.77 -5.19
CA ALA A 21 20.66 32.70 -6.10
C ALA A 21 19.85 31.44 -5.76
N SER A 22 18.80 31.17 -6.54
CA SER A 22 18.09 29.90 -6.50
C SER A 22 19.06 28.79 -6.88
N SER A 23 19.59 28.09 -5.87
CA SER A 23 20.38 26.90 -6.10
C SER A 23 19.50 25.89 -6.82
N SER A 24 19.83 25.63 -8.09
CA SER A 24 19.27 24.56 -8.89
C SER A 24 19.80 23.23 -8.32
N GLY A 25 19.24 22.85 -7.18
CA GLY A 25 19.47 21.58 -6.51
C GLY A 25 19.01 20.46 -7.43
N GLY A 26 19.93 20.03 -8.30
CA GLY A 26 19.70 18.96 -9.27
C GLY A 26 19.13 17.78 -8.52
N GLN A 27 17.88 17.42 -8.85
CA GLN A 27 17.24 16.27 -8.25
C GLN A 27 18.08 15.04 -8.60
N LYS A 28 18.86 14.56 -7.62
CA LYS A 28 19.37 13.19 -7.67
C LYS A 28 18.14 12.31 -7.82
N VAL A 29 17.95 11.75 -9.00
CA VAL A 29 16.96 10.71 -9.25
C VAL A 29 17.43 9.49 -8.48
N VAL A 30 17.13 9.47 -7.19
CA VAL A 30 17.32 8.31 -6.33
C VAL A 30 16.39 7.25 -6.90
N SER A 31 16.96 6.35 -7.70
CA SER A 31 16.30 5.12 -8.13
C SER A 31 15.96 4.33 -6.87
N ARG A 32 14.75 4.55 -6.36
CA ARG A 32 14.21 3.89 -5.17
C ARG A 32 13.97 2.42 -5.53
N LYS A 33 15.03 1.60 -5.44
CA LYS A 33 14.91 0.14 -5.38
C LYS A 33 13.90 -0.17 -4.28
N GLY A 34 12.72 -0.63 -4.68
CA GLY A 34 11.61 -0.95 -3.78
C GLY A 34 12.03 -1.94 -2.68
N THR A 35 11.36 -1.88 -1.54
CA THR A 35 11.66 -2.70 -0.35
C THR A 35 11.62 -4.18 -0.71
N ARG A 36 12.72 -4.90 -0.49
CA ARG A 36 12.80 -6.35 -0.71
C ARG A 36 12.35 -7.09 0.56
N ILE A 37 11.45 -8.06 0.40
CA ILE A 37 11.00 -8.94 1.48
C ILE A 37 11.25 -10.39 1.02
N THR A 38 11.93 -11.17 1.86
CA THR A 38 12.38 -12.54 1.53
C THR A 38 11.43 -13.60 2.06
N GLY A 39 11.30 -14.71 1.33
CA GLY A 39 10.60 -15.91 1.81
C GLY A 39 9.11 -15.71 2.10
N VAL A 40 8.46 -14.72 1.48
CA VAL A 40 7.02 -14.48 1.60
C VAL A 40 6.27 -15.72 1.10
N ARG A 41 5.44 -16.31 1.95
CA ARG A 41 4.59 -17.44 1.57
C ARG A 41 3.52 -16.94 0.60
N THR A 42 3.32 -17.66 -0.49
CA THR A 42 2.25 -17.40 -1.44
C THR A 42 1.42 -18.65 -1.68
N THR A 43 0.14 -18.42 -1.94
CA THR A 43 -0.85 -19.39 -2.40
C THR A 43 -1.47 -18.86 -3.69
N ALA A 44 -2.47 -19.56 -4.23
CA ALA A 44 -3.34 -19.01 -5.26
C ALA A 44 -4.80 -19.30 -4.95
N TYR A 45 -5.67 -18.40 -5.42
CA TYR A 45 -7.12 -18.50 -5.36
C TYR A 45 -7.74 -18.25 -6.74
N THR A 46 -9.00 -18.62 -6.90
CA THR A 46 -9.79 -18.33 -8.10
C THR A 46 -11.24 -18.02 -7.75
N HIS A 47 -11.88 -17.16 -8.55
CA HIS A 47 -13.30 -16.80 -8.38
C HIS A 47 -14.26 -17.98 -8.63
N SER A 48 -13.74 -19.13 -9.08
CA SER A 48 -14.48 -20.38 -9.31
C SER A 48 -14.42 -21.38 -8.13
N GLU A 49 -13.84 -20.96 -7.00
CA GLU A 49 -13.99 -21.64 -5.71
C GLU A 49 -15.38 -21.39 -5.11
N SER A 50 -15.92 -22.36 -4.37
CA SER A 50 -17.34 -22.39 -3.98
C SER A 50 -17.79 -21.20 -3.12
N ASP A 51 -16.89 -20.69 -2.29
CA ASP A 51 -17.04 -19.51 -1.43
C ASP A 51 -16.85 -18.18 -2.19
N HIS A 52 -16.29 -18.21 -3.40
CA HIS A 52 -16.11 -17.03 -4.25
C HIS A 52 -17.21 -16.83 -5.31
N ILE A 53 -18.00 -17.87 -5.63
CA ILE A 53 -19.07 -17.81 -6.67
C ILE A 53 -20.00 -16.60 -6.48
N ILE A 54 -20.39 -16.30 -5.24
CA ILE A 54 -21.32 -15.20 -4.91
C ILE A 54 -20.77 -13.79 -5.20
N TYR A 55 -19.44 -13.65 -5.26
CA TYR A 55 -18.78 -12.37 -5.59
C TYR A 55 -18.42 -12.27 -7.08
N GLY A 56 -18.38 -13.41 -7.77
CA GLY A 56 -17.93 -13.52 -9.15
C GLY A 56 -16.47 -13.08 -9.31
N ALA A 57 -16.09 -12.67 -10.51
CA ALA A 57 -14.72 -12.24 -10.81
C ALA A 57 -14.40 -10.79 -10.32
N ARG A 58 -14.83 -10.42 -9.11
CA ARG A 58 -14.62 -9.10 -8.50
C ARG A 58 -13.80 -9.19 -7.21
N SER A 59 -12.85 -8.28 -7.08
CA SER A 59 -12.02 -8.06 -5.88
C SER A 59 -12.80 -7.40 -4.74
N ALA A 60 -12.30 -7.48 -3.51
CA ALA A 60 -12.86 -6.77 -2.36
C ALA A 60 -12.97 -5.23 -2.53
N VAL A 61 -12.23 -4.60 -3.44
CA VAL A 61 -12.39 -3.16 -3.79
C VAL A 61 -13.45 -2.90 -4.87
N GLY A 62 -14.17 -3.93 -5.34
CA GLY A 62 -15.26 -3.84 -6.33
C GLY A 62 -14.82 -3.86 -7.80
N ASN A 63 -13.52 -3.92 -8.08
CA ASN A 63 -12.98 -3.98 -9.45
C ASN A 63 -12.91 -5.41 -9.97
N GLN A 64 -13.00 -5.59 -11.29
CA GLN A 64 -12.73 -6.86 -11.96
C GLN A 64 -11.34 -7.40 -11.59
N LEU A 65 -11.26 -8.70 -11.27
CA LEU A 65 -10.00 -9.40 -10.96
C LEU A 65 -9.07 -9.42 -12.18
N LYS A 66 -7.80 -9.09 -11.97
CA LYS A 66 -6.83 -8.81 -13.03
C LYS A 66 -5.89 -9.99 -13.25
N TYR A 67 -5.72 -10.39 -14.50
CA TYR A 67 -4.74 -11.41 -14.90
C TYR A 67 -4.01 -11.02 -16.20
N GLY A 68 -3.32 -9.88 -16.18
CA GLY A 68 -2.51 -9.38 -17.29
C GLY A 68 -1.09 -9.02 -16.83
N THR A 69 -0.58 -7.89 -17.34
CA THR A 69 0.66 -7.25 -16.86
C THR A 69 0.56 -6.85 -15.39
N VAL A 70 -0.62 -6.37 -14.97
CA VAL A 70 -1.02 -6.23 -13.57
C VAL A 70 -1.93 -7.38 -13.19
N ARG A 71 -1.71 -7.96 -12.00
CA ARG A 71 -2.45 -9.09 -11.45
C ARG A 71 -3.02 -8.77 -10.08
N SER A 72 -4.22 -9.23 -9.79
CA SER A 72 -4.86 -9.09 -8.48
C SER A 72 -4.21 -10.00 -7.45
N ALA A 73 -4.21 -9.57 -6.19
CA ALA A 73 -3.65 -10.31 -5.07
C ALA A 73 -4.45 -10.03 -3.79
N ALA A 74 -4.67 -11.07 -3.00
CA ALA A 74 -5.30 -10.97 -1.69
C ALA A 74 -4.24 -10.99 -0.57
N ALA A 75 -4.45 -10.23 0.50
CA ALA A 75 -3.57 -10.23 1.67
C ALA A 75 -4.29 -9.75 2.94
N ASP A 76 -3.66 -9.92 4.10
CA ASP A 76 -4.01 -9.16 5.31
C ASP A 76 -3.70 -7.68 5.09
N TRP A 77 -4.72 -6.81 5.00
CA TRP A 77 -4.55 -5.37 4.78
C TRP A 77 -3.92 -4.62 5.95
N SER A 78 -3.73 -5.25 7.12
CA SER A 78 -2.89 -4.69 8.19
C SER A 78 -1.39 -4.87 7.92
N VAL A 79 -1.02 -5.89 7.15
CA VAL A 79 0.36 -6.21 6.75
C VAL A 79 0.70 -5.61 5.38
N PHE A 80 -0.14 -5.86 4.38
CA PHE A 80 -0.03 -5.30 3.03
C PHE A 80 -1.28 -4.47 2.71
N PRO A 81 -1.30 -3.16 3.04
CA PRO A 81 -2.51 -2.34 2.88
C PRO A 81 -3.00 -2.27 1.43
N VAL A 82 -4.30 -1.99 1.27
CA VAL A 82 -4.96 -1.90 -0.04
C VAL A 82 -4.23 -0.93 -0.98
N GLY A 83 -4.03 -1.37 -2.22
CA GLY A 83 -3.24 -0.67 -3.22
C GLY A 83 -1.73 -0.85 -3.11
N THR A 84 -1.23 -1.79 -2.29
CA THR A 84 0.19 -2.18 -2.32
C THR A 84 0.52 -2.79 -3.68
N ILE A 85 1.60 -2.32 -4.30
CA ILE A 85 2.11 -2.81 -5.58
C ILE A 85 3.45 -3.49 -5.32
N PHE A 86 3.59 -4.74 -5.76
CA PHE A 86 4.81 -5.51 -5.64
C PHE A 86 5.11 -6.31 -6.92
N GLN A 87 6.35 -6.76 -7.04
CA GLN A 87 6.80 -7.72 -8.05
C GLN A 87 7.41 -8.93 -7.35
N ILE A 88 7.11 -10.13 -7.84
CA ILE A 88 7.79 -11.36 -7.40
C ILE A 88 9.12 -11.45 -8.15
N GLU A 89 10.24 -11.67 -7.45
CA GLU A 89 11.55 -11.77 -8.10
C GLU A 89 11.58 -12.96 -9.09
N GLY A 90 12.03 -12.71 -10.32
CA GLY A 90 11.96 -13.67 -11.44
C GLY A 90 10.63 -13.68 -12.21
N SER A 91 9.60 -12.95 -11.75
CA SER A 91 8.32 -12.79 -12.46
C SER A 91 8.28 -11.49 -13.27
N PRO A 92 7.80 -11.50 -14.54
CA PRO A 92 7.60 -10.28 -15.32
C PRO A 92 6.36 -9.49 -14.89
N TYR A 93 5.51 -10.06 -14.02
CA TYR A 93 4.21 -9.47 -13.67
C TYR A 93 4.30 -8.54 -12.46
N ILE A 94 3.46 -7.50 -12.50
CA ILE A 94 3.19 -6.62 -11.38
C ILE A 94 1.94 -7.12 -10.66
N TYR A 95 1.97 -7.10 -9.34
CA TYR A 95 0.86 -7.54 -8.49
C TYR A 95 0.34 -6.35 -7.69
N GLN A 96 -0.98 -6.22 -7.61
CA GLN A 96 -1.66 -5.21 -6.82
C GLN A 96 -2.49 -5.91 -5.74
N VAL A 97 -2.30 -5.53 -4.49
CA VAL A 97 -3.19 -5.93 -3.39
C VAL A 97 -4.48 -5.13 -3.52
N ASP A 98 -5.49 -5.77 -4.08
CA ASP A 98 -6.85 -5.25 -4.27
C ASP A 98 -7.93 -6.12 -3.59
N ASP A 99 -7.51 -7.23 -2.97
CA ASP A 99 -8.40 -8.19 -2.34
C ASP A 99 -7.96 -8.60 -0.91
N TYR A 100 -8.81 -9.29 -0.15
CA TYR A 100 -8.46 -9.91 1.14
C TYR A 100 -9.28 -11.18 1.40
N GLY A 101 -8.73 -12.10 2.19
CA GLY A 101 -9.38 -13.36 2.58
C GLY A 101 -9.22 -13.66 4.07
N SER A 102 -10.20 -14.33 4.67
CA SER A 102 -10.22 -14.65 6.10
C SER A 102 -9.00 -15.48 6.54
N ALA A 103 -8.60 -16.47 5.72
CA ALA A 103 -7.44 -17.33 5.95
C ALA A 103 -6.08 -16.63 5.86
N LEU A 104 -6.04 -15.40 5.33
CA LEU A 104 -4.81 -14.60 5.20
C LEU A 104 -4.56 -13.73 6.43
N VAL A 105 -5.63 -13.31 7.12
CA VAL A 105 -5.56 -12.42 8.28
C VAL A 105 -4.79 -13.09 9.43
N GLY A 106 -3.84 -12.37 10.01
CA GLY A 106 -2.93 -12.93 11.00
C GLY A 106 -1.65 -13.54 10.43
N THR A 107 -1.59 -13.77 9.12
CA THR A 107 -0.45 -14.40 8.45
C THR A 107 0.37 -13.38 7.65
N ASN A 108 1.54 -13.81 7.17
CA ASN A 108 2.34 -13.09 6.16
C ASN A 108 2.15 -13.70 4.75
N THR A 109 1.01 -14.35 4.48
CA THR A 109 0.70 -14.94 3.18
C THR A 109 0.14 -13.90 2.22
N ILE A 110 0.55 -13.95 0.96
CA ILE A 110 -0.12 -13.26 -0.15
C ILE A 110 -0.74 -14.30 -1.09
N ASP A 111 -2.04 -14.17 -1.38
CA ASP A 111 -2.75 -15.04 -2.30
C ASP A 111 -2.76 -14.45 -3.70
N ILE A 112 -2.37 -15.24 -4.70
CA ILE A 112 -2.22 -14.77 -6.08
C ILE A 112 -3.44 -15.17 -6.90
N TYR A 113 -4.13 -14.20 -7.51
CA TYR A 113 -5.31 -14.49 -8.32
C TYR A 113 -4.94 -15.32 -9.56
N GLN A 114 -5.72 -16.38 -9.81
CA GLN A 114 -5.62 -17.21 -11.00
C GLN A 114 -7.00 -17.35 -11.67
N PRO A 115 -7.09 -17.26 -13.01
CA PRO A 115 -8.37 -17.25 -13.71
C PRO A 115 -9.04 -18.63 -13.77
N THR A 116 -8.31 -19.72 -13.50
CA THR A 116 -8.82 -21.09 -13.55
C THR A 116 -8.21 -21.94 -12.42
N LYS A 117 -8.91 -23.01 -12.01
CA LYS A 117 -8.39 -24.00 -11.05
C LYS A 117 -7.11 -24.69 -11.56
N ALA A 118 -6.94 -24.85 -12.88
CA ALA A 118 -5.71 -25.38 -13.45
C ALA A 118 -4.51 -24.46 -13.20
N HIS A 119 -4.66 -23.14 -13.41
CA HIS A 119 -3.62 -22.16 -13.10
C HIS A 119 -3.38 -22.02 -11.59
N MET A 120 -4.42 -22.11 -10.77
CA MET A 120 -4.35 -22.15 -9.31
C MET A 120 -3.50 -23.32 -8.81
N ASN A 121 -3.79 -24.53 -9.30
CA ASN A 121 -3.05 -25.74 -8.94
C ASN A 121 -1.60 -25.71 -9.45
N ALA A 122 -1.36 -25.18 -10.65
CA ALA A 122 -0.01 -24.98 -11.20
C ALA A 122 0.81 -23.94 -10.41
N TRP A 123 0.15 -22.98 -9.76
CA TRP A 123 0.80 -22.06 -8.84
C TRP A 123 1.11 -22.73 -7.49
N GLY A 124 0.12 -23.37 -6.85
CA GLY A 124 0.30 -24.08 -5.59
C GLY A 124 0.82 -23.22 -4.43
N VAL A 125 1.37 -23.87 -3.40
CA VAL A 125 2.01 -23.17 -2.26
C VAL A 125 3.50 -23.02 -2.53
N ARG A 126 4.04 -21.80 -2.41
CA ARG A 126 5.49 -21.54 -2.58
C ARG A 126 5.94 -20.31 -1.79
N ASN A 127 7.18 -20.31 -1.33
CA ASN A 127 7.81 -19.13 -0.73
C ASN A 127 8.62 -18.39 -1.80
N VAL A 128 8.43 -17.08 -1.91
CA VAL A 128 9.07 -16.23 -2.92
C VAL A 128 9.70 -14.99 -2.28
N ASN A 129 10.66 -14.41 -2.99
CA ASN A 129 11.14 -13.07 -2.66
C ASN A 129 10.31 -12.05 -3.44
N ILE A 130 9.90 -10.97 -2.79
CA ILE A 130 9.15 -9.88 -3.43
C ILE A 130 9.88 -8.56 -3.30
N ARG A 131 9.62 -7.66 -4.25
CA ARG A 131 9.98 -6.25 -4.20
C ARG A 131 8.70 -5.43 -4.13
N VAL A 132 8.45 -4.78 -3.00
CA VAL A 132 7.37 -3.81 -2.86
C VAL A 132 7.78 -2.53 -3.59
N LEU A 133 7.12 -2.25 -4.70
CA LEU A 133 7.36 -1.08 -5.55
C LEU A 133 6.66 0.16 -4.99
N LYS A 134 5.50 -0.02 -4.36
CA LYS A 134 4.73 1.02 -3.70
C LYS A 134 3.90 0.41 -2.58
N TRP A 135 4.01 0.93 -1.37
CA TRP A 135 3.11 0.55 -0.28
C TRP A 135 1.70 1.13 -0.49
N GLY A 136 0.69 0.36 -0.13
CA GLY A 136 -0.71 0.77 -0.14
C GLY A 136 -1.03 1.75 0.99
N SER A 137 -2.32 2.02 1.19
CA SER A 137 -2.79 2.99 2.19
C SER A 137 -3.56 2.31 3.33
N ARG A 138 -3.03 2.43 4.55
CA ARG A 138 -3.70 2.02 5.79
C ARG A 138 -5.00 2.78 6.02
N SER A 139 -5.04 4.08 5.75
CA SER A 139 -6.26 4.89 5.86
C SER A 139 -7.34 4.49 4.85
N LYS A 140 -6.97 4.16 3.60
CA LYS A 140 -7.93 3.58 2.62
C LYS A 140 -8.40 2.19 3.04
N SER A 141 -7.51 1.37 3.60
CA SER A 141 -7.89 0.06 4.15
C SER A 141 -8.92 0.22 5.27
N LEU A 142 -8.69 1.11 6.24
CA LEU A 142 -9.65 1.43 7.29
C LEU A 142 -10.98 1.95 6.75
N ALA A 143 -10.96 2.86 5.77
CA ALA A 143 -12.18 3.42 5.18
C ALA A 143 -13.06 2.33 4.56
N ILE A 144 -12.48 1.33 3.89
CA ILE A 144 -13.21 0.22 3.27
C ILE A 144 -13.64 -0.83 4.32
N LEU A 145 -12.77 -1.13 5.30
CA LEU A 145 -13.00 -2.20 6.26
C LEU A 145 -13.97 -1.83 7.39
N ARG A 146 -14.12 -0.55 7.74
CA ARG A 146 -15.01 -0.10 8.82
C ARG A 146 -16.45 -0.57 8.66
N ASP A 147 -16.97 -0.52 7.44
CA ASP A 147 -18.35 -0.91 7.11
C ASP A 147 -18.53 -2.44 6.99
N ARG A 148 -17.43 -3.20 7.10
CA ARG A 148 -17.40 -4.67 6.93
C ARG A 148 -17.09 -5.41 8.23
N GLN A 149 -17.13 -4.70 9.37
CA GLN A 149 -16.79 -5.23 10.69
C GLN A 149 -17.77 -6.26 11.27
N ALA A 150 -18.81 -6.66 10.54
CA ALA A 150 -19.61 -7.85 10.86
C ALA A 150 -18.75 -9.12 10.96
N TYR A 151 -17.70 -9.24 10.15
CA TYR A 151 -16.80 -10.39 10.13
C TYR A 151 -15.63 -10.24 11.12
N GLY A 152 -15.34 -11.31 11.88
CA GLY A 152 -14.27 -11.31 12.90
C GLY A 152 -12.87 -11.01 12.35
N HIS A 153 -12.54 -11.55 11.17
CA HIS A 153 -11.26 -11.30 10.51
C HIS A 153 -11.11 -9.83 10.07
N VAL A 154 -12.20 -9.16 9.67
CA VAL A 154 -12.20 -7.71 9.39
C VAL A 154 -11.95 -6.90 10.66
N ARG A 155 -12.62 -7.24 11.77
CA ARG A 155 -12.36 -6.60 13.08
C ARG A 155 -10.90 -6.74 13.51
N ALA A 156 -10.30 -7.92 13.28
CA ALA A 156 -8.87 -8.14 13.55
C ALA A 156 -7.97 -7.22 12.71
N MET A 157 -8.21 -7.07 11.41
CA MET A 157 -7.47 -6.13 10.55
C MET A 157 -7.65 -4.67 11.01
N VAL A 158 -8.90 -4.21 11.25
CA VAL A 158 -9.19 -2.85 11.73
C VAL A 158 -8.49 -2.57 13.07
N SER A 159 -8.54 -3.52 14.00
CA SER A 159 -7.87 -3.42 15.30
C SER A 159 -6.35 -3.35 15.20
N ARG A 160 -5.73 -4.05 14.24
CA ARG A 160 -4.29 -3.99 13.98
C ARG A 160 -3.87 -2.66 13.35
N ILE A 161 -4.59 -2.20 12.33
CA ILE A 161 -4.28 -0.93 11.65
C ILE A 161 -4.50 0.27 12.58
N SER A 162 -5.51 0.23 13.46
CA SER A 162 -5.80 1.33 14.41
C SER A 162 -4.79 1.41 15.58
N ARG A 163 -3.86 0.46 15.70
CA ARG A 163 -2.82 0.40 16.74
C ARG A 163 -1.39 0.64 16.21
N SER A 164 -1.23 0.95 14.92
CA SER A 164 0.06 1.02 14.20
C SER A 164 0.31 2.37 13.53
#